data_AF-A0A9E1X917-F1
#
_entry.id   AF-A0A9E1X917-F1
#
_cell.length_a   1.000
_cell.length_b   1.000
_cell.length_c   1.000
_cell.angle_alpha   90.00
_cell.angle_beta   90.00
_cell.angle_gamma   90.00
#
_symmetry.space_group_name_H-M   'P 1'
#
loop_
_entity.id
_entity.type
_entity.pdbx_description
1 polymer ?
#
loop_
_entity_poly.entity_id
_entity_poly.type
_entity_poly.pdbx_seq_one_letter_code
_entity_poly.pdbx_strand_id
1 'polypeptide(L)'
;MNRILISIFLLIFLINCGGSNSDSSCTECGGGLLDGYLYKEVTFTDIAGLAEIDVAVDVGKCIRFKMDGTDFSEAALVDDCCCVEYQ
;
A
#
# COMPACT_ATOMS: atom_id res chain seq x y z
N MET A 1 8.57 10.40 39.94
CA MET A 1 8.88 11.03 38.63
C MET A 1 8.83 9.99 37.49
N ASN A 2 7.85 9.06 37.46
CA ASN A 2 7.88 7.92 36.53
C ASN A 2 6.65 7.82 35.61
N ARG A 3 5.63 8.68 35.78
CA ARG A 3 4.42 8.67 34.92
C ARG A 3 4.60 9.49 33.63
N ILE A 4 5.46 10.50 33.65
CA ILE A 4 5.75 11.36 32.49
C ILE A 4 6.59 10.60 31.45
N LEU A 5 7.54 9.77 31.89
CA LEU A 5 8.42 8.99 31.00
C LEU A 5 7.65 7.96 30.16
N ILE A 6 6.57 7.37 30.70
CA ILE A 6 5.73 6.41 29.97
C ILE A 6 4.88 7.13 28.90
N SER A 7 4.43 8.35 29.16
CA SER A 7 3.67 9.15 28.18
C SER A 7 4.54 9.60 27.00
N ILE A 8 5.83 9.87 27.22
CA ILE A 8 6.78 10.22 26.16
C ILE A 8 7.04 9.01 25.24
N PHE A 9 7.11 7.80 25.79
CA PHE A 9 7.36 6.59 24.98
C PHE A 9 6.20 6.24 24.03
N LEU A 10 4.96 6.55 24.42
CA LEU A 10 3.77 6.38 23.57
C LEU A 10 3.66 7.45 22.47
N LEU A 11 4.19 8.66 22.69
CA LEU A 11 4.22 9.72 21.67
C LEU A 11 5.20 9.40 20.54
N ILE A 12 6.30 8.69 20.79
CA ILE A 12 7.29 8.34 19.76
C ILE A 12 6.74 7.31 18.77
N PHE A 13 5.84 6.41 19.20
CA PHE A 13 5.15 5.47 18.30
C PHE A 13 4.17 6.15 17.34
N LEU A 14 3.64 7.33 17.70
CA LEU A 14 2.72 8.09 16.85
C LEU A 14 3.45 9.01 15.85
N ILE A 15 4.74 9.27 16.05
CA ILE A 15 5.55 10.14 15.18
C ILE A 15 6.22 9.35 14.04
N ASN A 16 6.12 8.01 14.02
CA ASN A 16 6.53 7.22 12.86
C ASN A 16 5.51 7.25 11.70
N CYS A 17 4.44 8.03 11.83
CA CYS A 17 3.62 8.49 10.71
C CYS A 17 4.16 9.87 10.29
N GLY A 18 5.32 9.91 9.63
CA GLY A 18 6.02 11.20 9.48
C GLY A 18 7.33 11.17 8.71
N GLY A 19 7.34 10.61 7.52
CA GLY A 19 8.43 10.79 6.55
C GLY A 19 8.20 9.85 5.36
N SER A 20 7.92 10.31 4.14
CA SER A 20 8.66 11.36 3.45
C SER A 20 7.85 11.93 2.28
N ASN A 21 8.17 13.18 1.96
CA ASN A 21 7.78 13.95 0.78
C ASN A 21 6.31 14.36 0.63
N SER A 22 6.15 15.67 0.76
CA SER A 22 5.05 16.49 0.30
C SER A 22 4.85 16.39 -1.22
N ASP A 23 4.25 15.28 -1.68
CA ASP A 23 3.42 15.25 -2.89
C ASP A 23 2.08 14.59 -2.50
N SER A 24 1.04 15.41 -2.45
CA SER A 24 -0.23 15.17 -1.77
C SER A 24 -1.20 14.24 -2.53
N SER A 25 -0.72 13.13 -3.11
CA SER A 25 -1.57 12.25 -3.93
C SER A 25 -2.15 11.04 -3.18
N CYS A 26 -1.56 10.65 -2.06
CA CYS A 26 -1.89 9.37 -1.39
C CYS A 26 -3.18 9.40 -0.56
N THR A 27 -3.89 10.54 -0.52
CA THR A 27 -5.17 10.64 0.20
C THR A 27 -6.26 9.78 -0.45
N GLU A 28 -6.07 9.41 -1.71
CA GLU A 28 -7.05 8.72 -2.55
C GLU A 28 -6.41 7.52 -3.27
N CYS A 29 -6.07 6.46 -2.54
CA CYS A 29 -5.60 5.20 -3.15
C CYS A 29 -6.73 4.42 -3.85
N GLY A 30 -7.99 4.91 -3.78
CA GLY A 30 -9.15 4.45 -4.54
C GLY A 30 -9.82 3.17 -4.03
N GLY A 31 -9.91 3.02 -2.71
CA GLY A 31 -10.65 1.96 -2.02
C GLY A 31 -9.78 1.15 -1.08
N GLY A 32 -10.36 0.53 -0.05
CA GLY A 32 -9.59 -0.19 0.96
C GLY A 32 -9.93 -1.67 1.04
N LEU A 33 -9.47 -2.30 2.12
CA LEU A 33 -9.80 -3.68 2.46
C LEU A 33 -11.33 -3.92 2.54
N LEU A 34 -12.10 -2.92 2.99
CA LEU A 34 -13.56 -2.99 3.07
C LEU A 34 -14.23 -3.08 1.69
N ASP A 35 -13.56 -2.58 0.65
CA ASP A 35 -14.00 -2.64 -0.75
C ASP A 35 -13.39 -3.86 -1.48
N GLY A 36 -12.64 -4.70 -0.76
CA GLY A 36 -11.96 -5.88 -1.28
C GLY A 36 -10.62 -5.60 -1.96
N TYR A 37 -10.12 -4.36 -1.91
CA TYR A 37 -8.84 -4.00 -2.51
C TYR A 37 -7.66 -4.25 -1.57
N LEU A 38 -6.59 -4.78 -2.14
CA LEU A 38 -5.29 -4.98 -1.52
C LEU A 38 -4.23 -4.19 -2.28
N TYR A 39 -3.09 -3.97 -1.62
CA TYR A 39 -1.98 -3.20 -2.15
C TYR A 39 -0.71 -4.01 -2.08
N LYS A 40 0.09 -4.00 -3.15
CA LYS A 40 1.43 -4.58 -3.15
C LYS A 40 2.33 -3.93 -4.17
N GLU A 41 3.62 -3.97 -3.89
CA GLU A 41 4.64 -3.75 -4.90
C GLU A 41 4.68 -4.96 -5.85
N VAL A 42 4.73 -4.69 -7.15
CA VAL A 42 4.78 -5.70 -8.19
C VAL A 42 6.13 -6.39 -8.16
N THR A 43 6.12 -7.71 -8.10
CA THR A 43 7.30 -8.57 -8.19
C THR A 43 7.30 -9.34 -9.52
N PHE A 44 8.44 -9.96 -9.87
CA PHE A 44 8.55 -10.78 -11.08
C PHE A 44 7.53 -11.92 -11.15
N THR A 45 7.06 -12.44 -10.01
CA THR A 45 6.07 -13.52 -9.98
C THR A 45 4.65 -13.03 -10.29
N ASP A 46 4.39 -11.74 -10.15
CA ASP A 46 3.06 -11.17 -10.37
C ASP A 46 2.80 -10.85 -11.84
N ILE A 47 3.86 -10.61 -12.63
CA ILE A 47 3.78 -10.16 -14.03
C ILE A 47 2.92 -11.08 -14.90
N ALA A 48 3.04 -12.39 -14.73
CA ALA A 48 2.26 -13.35 -15.50
C ALA A 48 0.75 -13.20 -15.22
N GLY A 49 0.35 -13.18 -13.95
CA GLY A 49 -1.05 -13.05 -13.57
C GLY A 49 -1.65 -11.67 -13.90
N LEU A 50 -0.84 -10.60 -13.85
CA LEU A 50 -1.29 -9.26 -14.26
C LEU A 50 -1.48 -9.18 -15.79
N ALA A 51 -0.63 -9.86 -16.57
CA ALA A 51 -0.78 -9.92 -18.02
C ALA A 51 -2.03 -10.71 -18.44
N GLU A 52 -2.48 -11.69 -17.66
CA GLU A 52 -3.73 -12.43 -17.92
C GLU A 52 -4.99 -11.56 -17.85
N ILE A 53 -4.92 -10.45 -17.12
CA ILE A 53 -6.00 -9.44 -17.01
C ILE A 53 -5.69 -8.14 -17.77
N ASP A 54 -4.79 -8.20 -18.75
CA ASP A 54 -4.37 -7.07 -19.61
C ASP A 54 -3.79 -5.86 -18.85
N VAL A 55 -3.22 -6.09 -17.65
CA VAL A 55 -2.55 -5.04 -16.87
C VAL A 55 -1.05 -5.08 -17.11
N ALA A 56 -0.55 -4.09 -17.85
CA ALA A 56 0.88 -3.89 -18.08
C ALA A 56 1.45 -2.95 -17.02
N VAL A 57 2.33 -3.48 -16.17
CA VAL A 57 2.99 -2.71 -15.11
C VAL A 57 4.41 -3.22 -14.88
N ASP A 58 5.31 -2.34 -14.47
CA ASP A 58 6.70 -2.68 -14.20
C ASP A 58 6.88 -3.22 -12.76
N VAL A 59 7.91 -4.05 -12.58
CA VAL A 59 8.37 -4.50 -11.26
C VAL A 59 8.81 -3.29 -10.44
N GLY A 60 8.49 -3.30 -9.14
CA GLY A 60 8.79 -2.20 -8.23
C GLY A 60 7.76 -1.08 -8.21
N LYS A 61 6.64 -1.24 -8.94
CA LYS A 61 5.51 -0.31 -8.91
C LYS A 61 4.41 -0.77 -7.96
N CYS A 62 3.73 0.18 -7.34
CA CYS A 62 2.59 -0.13 -6.49
C CYS A 62 1.31 -0.36 -7.31
N ILE A 63 0.62 -1.47 -7.02
CA ILE A 63 -0.70 -1.73 -7.57
C ILE A 63 -1.74 -1.86 -6.47
N ARG A 64 -2.96 -1.41 -6.79
CA ARG A 64 -4.17 -1.78 -6.09
C ARG A 64 -4.85 -2.92 -6.84
N PHE A 65 -5.18 -4.01 -6.17
CA PHE A 65 -5.68 -5.21 -6.82
C PHE A 65 -6.77 -5.93 -6.03
N LYS A 66 -7.53 -6.78 -6.71
CA LYS A 66 -8.42 -7.78 -6.12
C LYS A 66 -7.99 -9.18 -6.55
N MET A 67 -8.36 -10.17 -5.76
CA MET A 67 -8.12 -11.57 -6.03
C MET A 67 -9.45 -12.30 -6.21
N ASP A 68 -9.50 -13.26 -7.13
CA ASP A 68 -10.51 -14.32 -7.16
C ASP A 68 -9.79 -15.66 -6.89
N GLY A 69 -9.93 -16.17 -5.66
CA GLY A 69 -9.11 -17.28 -5.19
C GLY A 69 -7.62 -16.91 -5.11
N THR A 70 -6.80 -17.50 -5.98
CA THR A 70 -5.35 -17.28 -6.06
C THR A 70 -4.92 -16.37 -7.21
N ASP A 71 -5.88 -15.95 -8.03
CA ASP A 71 -5.60 -15.26 -9.29
C ASP A 71 -6.06 -13.80 -9.20
N PHE A 72 -5.40 -12.90 -9.93
CA PHE A 72 -5.81 -11.50 -9.98
C PHE A 72 -7.13 -11.38 -10.76
N SER A 73 -8.09 -10.64 -10.20
CA SER A 73 -9.37 -10.36 -10.86
C SER A 73 -9.49 -8.91 -11.35
N GLU A 74 -8.86 -7.98 -10.64
CA GLU A 74 -8.73 -6.57 -11.01
C GLU A 74 -7.36 -6.07 -10.55
N ALA A 75 -6.71 -5.21 -11.33
CA ALA A 75 -5.54 -4.47 -10.86
C ALA A 75 -5.45 -3.09 -11.54
N ALA A 76 -4.92 -2.12 -10.80
CA ALA A 76 -4.63 -0.78 -11.30
C ALA A 76 -3.34 -0.26 -10.68
N LEU A 77 -2.54 0.43 -11.49
CA LEU A 77 -1.36 1.15 -11.01
C LEU A 77 -1.81 2.34 -10.14
N VAL A 78 -1.17 2.48 -8.99
CA VAL A 78 -1.38 3.59 -8.05
C VAL A 78 -0.04 4.19 -7.65
N ASP A 79 -0.07 5.30 -6.92
CA ASP A 79 1.16 5.93 -6.45
C ASP A 79 1.90 5.05 -5.43
N ASP A 80 3.23 5.10 -5.45
CA ASP A 80 4.09 4.22 -4.66
C ASP A 80 3.85 4.34 -3.15
N CYS A 81 3.40 5.50 -2.68
CA CYS A 81 3.01 5.72 -1.29
C CYS A 81 1.83 4.85 -0.83
N CYS A 82 0.93 4.43 -1.72
CA CYS A 82 -0.19 3.55 -1.36
C CYS A 82 0.31 2.17 -0.88
N CYS A 83 1.50 1.74 -1.29
CA CYS A 83 2.09 0.49 -0.80
C CYS A 83 2.85 0.65 0.51
N VAL A 84 3.11 1.89 0.95
CA VAL A 84 3.74 2.19 2.25
C VAL A 84 2.68 2.25 3.35
N GLU A 85 1.54 2.88 3.06
CA GLU A 85 0.44 3.05 4.03
C GLU A 85 -0.25 1.73 4.42
N TYR A 86 -0.20 0.73 3.53
CA TYR A 86 -0.89 -0.56 3.69
C TYR A 86 0.06 -1.76 3.81
N GLN A 87 1.35 -1.52 4.08
CA GLN A 87 2.35 -2.58 4.31
C GLN A 87 2.30 -3.15 5.74
#